data_AF-A0A1S2R2Z2-F1
#
_entry.id   AF-A0A1S2R2Z2-F1
#
_cell.length_a   1.000
_cell.length_b   1.000
_cell.length_c   1.000
_cell.angle_alpha   90.00
_cell.angle_beta   90.00
_cell.angle_gamma   90.00
#
_symmetry.space_group_name_H-M   'P 1'
#
loop_
_entity.id
_entity.type
_entity.pdbx_description
1 polymer ?
#
loop_
_entity_poly.entity_id
_entity_poly.type
_entity_poly.pdbx_seq_one_letter_code
_entity_poly.pdbx_strand_id
1 'polypeptide(L)'
;MKDFAEQEQELLKEHCYLDEEDKPRTIENGTKWDIKDLDAFSKDRTDLYEEERVFEGGDAQGMLKTVKDVLLNCDKEFSGQEAVIYDYLCEQFEGDGE
;
A
#
# COMPACT_ATOMS: atom_id res chain seq x y z
N MET A 1 6.36 -10.05 -12.88
CA MET A 1 6.03 -8.76 -12.25
C MET A 1 7.22 -8.45 -11.33
N LYS A 2 7.88 -7.29 -11.44
CA LYS A 2 8.89 -6.91 -10.45
C LYS A 2 8.15 -6.55 -9.17
N ASP A 3 8.58 -7.09 -8.04
CA ASP A 3 7.96 -6.77 -6.75
C ASP A 3 8.11 -5.26 -6.48
N PHE A 4 7.09 -4.64 -5.88
CA PHE A 4 7.14 -3.21 -5.55
C PHE A 4 8.39 -2.81 -4.77
N ALA A 5 8.82 -3.69 -3.86
CA ALA A 5 10.04 -3.49 -3.09
C ALA A 5 11.29 -3.43 -3.99
N GLU A 6 11.35 -4.20 -5.07
CA GLU A 6 12.47 -4.14 -6.02
C GLU A 6 12.45 -2.82 -6.80
N GLN A 7 11.28 -2.37 -7.23
CA GLN A 7 11.10 -1.11 -7.96
C GLN A 7 11.42 0.10 -7.08
N GLU A 8 11.02 0.08 -5.81
CA GLU A 8 11.38 1.11 -4.83
C GLU A 8 12.90 1.16 -4.61
N GLN A 9 13.56 0.01 -4.52
CA GLN A 9 15.03 -0.05 -4.38
C GLN A 9 15.77 0.43 -5.63
N GLU A 10 15.29 0.12 -6.82
CA GLU A 10 15.84 0.64 -8.09
C GLU A 10 15.70 2.17 -8.16
N LEU A 11 14.51 2.69 -7.84
CA LEU A 11 14.22 4.12 -7.80
C LEU A 11 15.15 4.85 -6.81
N LEU A 12 15.36 4.29 -5.62
CA LEU A 12 16.29 4.85 -4.64
C LEU A 12 17.74 4.83 -5.14
N LYS A 13 18.19 3.80 -5.85
CA LYS A 13 19.56 3.74 -6.39
C LYS A 13 19.79 4.73 -7.53
N GLU A 14 18.77 4.94 -8.35
CA GLU A 14 18.82 5.91 -9.46
C GLU A 14 18.94 7.34 -8.92
N HIS A 15 18.07 7.67 -7.96
CA HIS A 15 17.88 9.05 -7.50
C HIS A 15 18.70 9.43 -6.27
N CYS A 16 19.22 8.50 -5.48
CA CYS A 16 20.06 8.81 -4.31
C CYS A 16 21.55 8.64 -4.59
N TYR A 17 22.39 9.38 -3.87
CA TYR A 17 23.82 9.06 -3.78
C TYR A 17 23.99 7.69 -3.13
N LEU A 18 25.00 6.94 -3.55
CA LEU A 18 25.31 5.63 -2.98
C LEU A 18 26.40 5.76 -1.91
N ASP A 19 26.35 4.88 -0.92
CA ASP A 19 27.41 4.70 0.07
C ASP A 19 28.50 3.74 -0.44
N GLU A 20 29.46 3.41 0.43
CA GLU A 20 30.59 2.51 0.11
C GLU A 20 30.16 1.05 -0.14
N GLU A 21 28.91 0.68 0.16
CA GLU A 21 28.34 -0.65 -0.07
C GLU A 21 27.39 -0.69 -1.27
N ASP A 22 27.41 0.33 -2.14
CA ASP A 22 26.49 0.50 -3.28
C ASP A 22 25.00 0.56 -2.86
N LYS A 23 24.72 1.02 -1.63
CA LYS A 23 23.35 1.24 -1.13
C LYS A 23 22.98 2.71 -1.14
N PRO A 24 21.69 3.07 -1.28
CA PRO A 24 21.25 4.45 -1.16
C PRO A 24 21.71 5.06 0.17
N ARG A 25 22.40 6.19 0.08
CA ARG A 25 22.95 6.91 1.23
C ARG A 25 21.84 7.67 1.95
N THR A 26 21.95 7.72 3.27
CA THR A 26 21.11 8.57 4.12
C THR A 26 21.89 9.75 4.71
N ILE A 27 21.17 10.83 4.97
CA ILE A 27 21.61 12.04 5.67
C ILE A 27 20.78 12.22 6.96
N GLU A 28 21.15 13.22 7.75
CA GLU A 28 20.51 13.52 9.05
C GLU A 28 20.45 12.28 9.96
N ASN A 29 21.59 11.62 10.15
CA ASN A 29 21.74 10.40 10.97
C ASN A 29 20.79 9.27 10.57
N GLY A 30 20.47 9.12 9.28
CA GLY A 30 19.60 8.05 8.80
C GLY A 30 18.13 8.44 8.62
N THR A 31 17.76 9.69 8.88
CA THR A 31 16.36 10.13 8.84
C THR A 31 15.88 10.44 7.44
N LYS A 32 16.77 10.82 6.51
CA LYS A 32 16.41 11.18 5.14
C LYS A 32 17.36 10.57 4.12
N TRP A 33 16.87 10.37 2.90
CA TRP A 33 17.70 9.94 1.77
C TRP A 33 18.51 11.11 1.20
N ASP A 34 19.75 10.82 0.80
CA ASP A 34 20.63 11.77 0.12
C ASP A 34 20.29 11.82 -1.38
N ILE A 35 19.25 12.58 -1.73
CA ILE A 35 18.66 12.60 -3.08
C ILE A 35 19.43 13.57 -4.00
N LYS A 36 19.82 13.10 -5.19
CA LYS A 36 20.51 13.89 -6.24
C LYS A 36 19.57 14.92 -6.89
N ASP A 37 18.35 14.49 -7.20
CA ASP A 37 17.30 15.28 -7.85
C ASP A 37 15.96 15.03 -7.17
N LEU A 38 15.53 16.01 -6.37
CA LEU A 38 14.31 15.89 -5.57
C LEU A 38 13.03 15.92 -6.44
N ASP A 39 13.05 16.69 -7.53
CA ASP A 39 11.90 16.83 -8.42
C ASP A 39 11.68 15.54 -9.23
N ALA A 40 12.75 14.98 -9.78
CA ALA A 40 12.70 13.70 -10.49
C ALA A 40 12.31 12.54 -9.55
N PHE A 41 12.93 12.47 -8.37
CA PHE A 41 12.57 11.48 -7.35
C PHE A 41 11.11 11.56 -6.92
N SER A 42 10.61 12.77 -6.67
CA SER A 42 9.22 12.95 -6.24
C SER A 42 8.25 12.50 -7.33
N LYS A 43 8.54 12.83 -8.60
CA LYS A 43 7.70 12.44 -9.72
C LYS A 43 7.69 10.92 -9.90
N ASP A 44 8.85 10.29 -10.01
CA ASP A 44 8.94 8.85 -10.25
C ASP A 44 8.36 8.06 -9.08
N ARG A 45 8.51 8.57 -7.85
CA ARG A 45 7.89 7.97 -6.66
C ARG A 45 6.37 8.10 -6.72
N THR A 46 5.84 9.25 -7.08
CA THR A 46 4.39 9.41 -7.26
C THR A 46 3.89 8.45 -8.34
N ASP A 47 4.55 8.39 -9.49
CA ASP A 47 4.18 7.48 -10.58
C ASP A 47 4.23 6.00 -10.13
N LEU A 48 5.22 5.61 -9.33
CA LEU A 48 5.34 4.25 -8.78
C LEU A 48 4.22 3.92 -7.77
N TYR A 49 3.75 4.88 -6.98
CA TYR A 49 2.71 4.66 -5.97
C TYR A 49 1.29 4.80 -6.53
N GLU A 50 1.11 5.62 -7.57
CA GLU A 50 -0.14 5.81 -8.29
C GLU A 50 -0.33 4.79 -9.42
N GLU A 51 0.70 4.00 -9.72
CA GLU A 51 0.60 2.84 -10.61
C GLU A 51 -0.57 1.95 -10.17
N GLU A 52 -1.59 1.81 -11.02
CA GLU A 52 -2.75 0.95 -10.78
C GLU A 52 -2.27 -0.50 -10.70
N ARG A 53 -2.20 -1.03 -9.47
CA ARG A 53 -1.73 -2.39 -9.24
C ARG A 53 -2.87 -3.36 -9.10
N VAL A 54 -2.89 -4.33 -9.99
CA VAL A 54 -3.64 -5.56 -9.80
C VAL A 54 -2.83 -6.44 -8.87
N PHE A 55 -3.19 -6.44 -7.59
CA PHE A 55 -2.72 -7.48 -6.68
C PHE A 55 -3.32 -8.81 -7.16
N GLU A 56 -2.50 -9.72 -7.67
CA GLU A 56 -2.89 -11.11 -7.90
C GLU A 56 -3.04 -11.82 -6.54
N GLY A 57 -4.03 -11.40 -5.76
CA GLY A 57 -4.47 -12.06 -4.54
C GLY A 57 -5.24 -13.33 -4.90
N GLY A 58 -4.59 -14.28 -5.57
CA GLY A 58 -5.23 -15.46 -6.15
C GLY A 58 -6.13 -16.21 -5.16
N ASP A 59 -5.66 -16.41 -3.92
CA ASP A 59 -6.40 -17.10 -2.86
C ASP A 59 -7.18 -16.12 -1.94
N ALA A 60 -6.62 -14.93 -1.69
CA ALA A 60 -7.22 -13.95 -0.79
C ALA A 60 -8.52 -13.35 -1.35
N GLN A 61 -8.67 -13.25 -2.68
CA GLN A 61 -9.89 -12.71 -3.28
C GLN A 61 -11.13 -13.56 -2.97
N GLY A 62 -10.98 -14.89 -2.91
CA GLY A 62 -12.07 -15.80 -2.54
C GLY A 62 -12.48 -15.66 -1.08
N MET A 63 -11.49 -15.53 -0.20
CA MET A 63 -11.70 -15.25 1.23
C MET A 63 -12.40 -13.91 1.43
N LEU A 64 -11.92 -12.84 0.78
CA LEU A 64 -12.50 -11.49 0.90
C LEU A 64 -13.94 -11.44 0.39
N LYS A 65 -14.26 -12.14 -0.70
CA LYS A 65 -15.66 -12.29 -1.17
C LYS A 65 -16.53 -13.01 -0.14
N THR A 66 -16.02 -14.07 0.47
CA THR A 66 -16.74 -14.80 1.53
C THR A 66 -16.97 -13.92 2.76
N VAL A 67 -15.95 -13.16 3.19
CA VAL A 67 -16.05 -12.24 4.31
C VAL A 67 -17.07 -11.14 4.02
N LYS A 68 -17.04 -10.55 2.82
CA LYS A 68 -18.05 -9.59 2.36
C LYS A 68 -19.46 -10.17 2.45
N ASP A 69 -19.66 -11.38 1.94
CA ASP A 69 -20.98 -12.02 1.91
C ASP A 69 -21.51 -12.31 3.33
N VAL A 70 -20.65 -12.76 4.24
CA VAL A 70 -20.99 -12.99 5.65
C VAL A 70 -21.31 -11.69 6.38
N LEU A 71 -20.54 -10.63 6.12
CA LEU A 71 -20.78 -9.33 6.74
C LEU A 71 -22.10 -8.72 6.25
N LEU A 72 -22.34 -8.67 4.94
CA LEU A 72 -23.52 -8.00 4.38
C LEU A 72 -24.83 -8.78 4.57
N ASN A 73 -24.76 -10.10 4.77
CA ASN A 73 -25.93 -10.95 5.04
C ASN A 73 -25.96 -11.47 6.49
N CYS A 74 -25.36 -10.74 7.43
CA CYS A 74 -25.38 -11.13 8.83
C CYS A 74 -26.75 -10.83 9.46
N ASP A 75 -27.52 -11.87 9.80
CA ASP A 75 -28.81 -11.73 10.50
C ASP A 75 -28.67 -11.35 12.00
N LYS A 76 -27.44 -11.10 12.47
CA LYS A 76 -27.18 -10.77 13.88
C LYS A 76 -27.26 -9.27 14.09
N GLU A 77 -28.11 -8.85 15.02
CA GLU A 77 -28.10 -7.48 15.51
C GLU A 77 -26.94 -7.26 16.48
N PHE A 78 -26.13 -6.23 16.22
CA PHE A 78 -25.06 -5.77 17.10
C PHE A 78 -25.50 -4.51 17.84
N SER A 79 -24.89 -4.23 18.99
CA SER A 79 -25.20 -3.03 19.78
C SER A 79 -23.96 -2.43 20.42
N GLY A 80 -24.05 -1.15 20.82
CA GLY A 80 -22.93 -0.45 21.44
C GLY A 80 -21.72 -0.36 20.51
N GLN A 81 -20.54 -0.68 21.05
CA GLN A 81 -19.28 -0.62 20.29
C GLN A 81 -19.21 -1.64 19.15
N GLU A 82 -19.88 -2.80 19.29
CA GLU A 82 -19.90 -3.82 18.25
C GLU A 82 -20.67 -3.35 17.01
N ALA A 83 -21.75 -2.59 17.20
CA ALA A 83 -22.49 -1.99 16.08
C ALA A 83 -21.63 -1.00 15.29
N VAL A 84 -20.89 -0.13 15.98
CA VAL A 84 -19.99 0.84 15.33
C VAL A 84 -18.90 0.13 14.50
N ILE A 85 -18.34 -0.96 15.03
CA ILE A 85 -17.33 -1.75 14.32
C ILE A 85 -17.96 -2.45 13.11
N TYR A 86 -19.15 -3.03 13.28
CA TYR A 86 -19.86 -3.70 12.20
C TYR A 86 -20.21 -2.73 11.06
N ASP A 87 -20.77 -1.56 11.36
CA ASP A 87 -21.11 -0.53 10.38
C ASP A 87 -19.86 -0.08 9.61
N TYR A 88 -18.76 0.21 10.31
CA TYR A 88 -17.48 0.55 9.67
C TYR A 88 -17.00 -0.54 8.71
N LEU A 89 -17.09 -1.82 9.11
CA LEU A 89 -16.69 -2.93 8.24
C LEU A 89 -17.59 -3.03 7.01
N CYS A 90 -18.91 -2.89 7.15
CA CYS A 90 -19.83 -2.87 6.01
C CYS A 90 -19.47 -1.73 5.03
N GLU A 91 -19.24 -0.52 5.52
CA GLU A 91 -18.83 0.63 4.70
C GLU A 91 -17.54 0.35 3.91
N GLN A 92 -16.52 -0.26 4.55
CA GLN A 92 -15.27 -0.58 3.86
C GLN A 92 -15.47 -1.62 2.74
N PHE A 93 -16.34 -2.60 2.92
CA PHE A 93 -16.60 -3.64 1.92
C PHE A 93 -17.63 -3.23 0.85
N GLU A 94 -18.46 -2.22 1.11
CA GLU A 94 -19.37 -1.60 0.15
C GLU A 94 -18.68 -0.54 -0.73
N GLY A 95 -17.72 0.20 -0.16
CA GLY A 95 -17.02 1.32 -0.80
C GLY A 95 -16.10 0.98 -1.98
N ASP A 96 -15.88 -0.30 -2.29
CA ASP A 96 -15.15 -0.76 -3.49
C ASP A 96 -15.98 -0.72 -4.79
N GLY A 97 -17.15 -0.06 -4.78
CA GLY A 97 -18.17 -0.13 -5.83
C GLY A 97 -18.40 1.13 -6.67
N GLU A 98 -17.59 2.20 -6.51
CA GLU A 98 -17.74 3.46 -7.28
C GLU A 98 -16.60 3.69 -8.28
#